data_AF-A0A3D5U706-F1
#
_entry.id   AF-A0A3D5U706-F1
#
_cell.length_a   1.000
_cell.length_b   1.000
_cell.length_c   1.000
_cell.angle_alpha   90.00
_cell.angle_beta   90.00
_cell.angle_gamma   90.00
#
_symmetry.space_group_name_H-M   'P 1'
#
loop_
_entity.id
_entity.type
_entity.pdbx_description
1 polymer ?
#
loop_
_entity_poly.entity_id
_entity_poly.type
_entity_poly.pdbx_seq_one_letter_code
_entity_poly.pdbx_strand_id
1 'polypeptide(L)'
;DMEILKLEQSFQAAMDDDFNTAKAIAVIFDLSHKSRSSILDLDIRKQAAAMILKLGKVLGLFSKPTHENSEVTEKLTASLIELLLS
;
A
#
# COMPACT_ATOMS: atom_id res chain seq x y z
N ASP A 1 0.51 15.87 -0.72
CA ASP A 1 0.13 16.05 -2.14
C ASP A 1 -1.38 15.83 -2.27
N MET A 2 -2.09 16.62 -3.09
CA MET A 2 -3.56 16.53 -3.21
C MET A 2 -4.02 15.21 -3.82
N GLU A 3 -3.23 14.62 -4.71
CA GLU A 3 -3.54 13.36 -5.37
C GLU A 3 -3.37 12.18 -4.42
N ILE A 4 -2.35 12.21 -3.56
CA ILE A 4 -2.16 11.21 -2.49
C ILE A 4 -3.37 11.20 -1.53
N LEU A 5 -3.91 12.38 -1.19
CA LEU A 5 -5.10 12.46 -0.33
C LEU A 5 -6.35 11.91 -1.03
N LYS A 6 -6.50 12.13 -2.34
CA LYS A 6 -7.58 11.52 -3.12
C LYS A 6 -7.47 10.01 -3.17
N LEU A 7 -6.26 9.47 -3.29
CA LEU A 7 -6.04 8.02 -3.23
C LEU A 7 -6.44 7.46 -1.87
N GLU A 8 -6.11 8.14 -0.77
CA GLU A 8 -6.60 7.74 0.56
C GLU A 8 -8.14 7.69 0.63
N GLN A 9 -8.83 8.70 0.07
CA GLN A 9 -10.30 8.70 0.01
C GLN A 9 -10.85 7.56 -0.85
N SER A 10 -10.22 7.26 -1.98
CA SER A 10 -10.59 6.13 -2.84
C SER A 10 -10.41 4.79 -2.12
N PHE A 11 -9.34 4.64 -1.33
CA PHE A 11 -9.14 3.47 -0.49
C PHE A 11 -10.26 3.34 0.55
N GLN A 12 -10.58 4.44 1.26
CA GLN A 12 -11.65 4.44 2.26
C GLN A 12 -12.99 4.06 1.63
N ALA A 13 -13.34 4.67 0.49
CA ALA A 13 -14.57 4.35 -0.23
C ALA A 13 -14.62 2.89 -0.70
N ALA A 14 -13.49 2.30 -1.11
CA ALA A 14 -13.42 0.88 -1.45
C ALA A 14 -13.62 -0.02 -0.22
N MET A 15 -13.10 0.37 0.94
CA MET A 15 -13.28 -0.40 2.18
C MET A 15 -14.69 -0.26 2.76
N ASP A 16 -15.33 0.90 2.58
CA ASP A 16 -16.73 1.14 2.97
C ASP A 16 -17.72 0.42 2.02
N ASP A 17 -17.30 0.10 0.80
CA ASP A 17 -18.02 -0.72 -0.19
C ASP A 17 -17.78 -2.22 0.06
N ASP A 18 -18.49 -2.82 1.03
CA ASP A 18 -18.43 -4.26 1.35
C ASP A 18 -17.00 -4.82 1.50
N PHE A 19 -16.09 -4.03 2.09
CA PHE A 19 -14.67 -4.38 2.22
C PHE A 19 -14.05 -4.81 0.89
N ASN A 20 -14.25 -4.04 -0.18
CA ASN A 20 -13.73 -4.33 -1.52
C ASN A 20 -12.20 -4.20 -1.57
N THR A 21 -11.52 -5.23 -1.05
CA THR A 21 -10.05 -5.29 -0.96
C THR A 21 -9.38 -5.28 -2.33
N ALA A 22 -10.04 -5.76 -3.39
CA ALA A 22 -9.50 -5.68 -4.75
C ALA A 22 -9.32 -4.23 -5.20
N LYS A 23 -10.34 -3.38 -5.02
CA LYS A 23 -10.23 -1.94 -5.29
C LYS A 23 -9.24 -1.26 -4.34
N ALA A 24 -9.23 -1.64 -3.06
CA ALA A 24 -8.30 -1.08 -2.08
C ALA A 24 -6.83 -1.40 -2.43
N ILE A 25 -6.55 -2.62 -2.90
CA ILE A 25 -5.22 -3.05 -3.38
C ILE A 25 -4.84 -2.29 -4.65
N ALA A 26 -5.76 -2.05 -5.58
CA ALA A 26 -5.49 -1.24 -6.77
C ALA A 26 -5.01 0.17 -6.40
N VAL A 27 -5.61 0.81 -5.39
CA VAL A 27 -5.14 2.10 -4.86
C VAL A 27 -3.73 2.01 -4.28
N ILE A 28 -3.37 0.90 -3.62
CA ILE A 28 -2.00 0.69 -3.14
C ILE A 28 -1.00 0.59 -4.31
N PHE A 29 -1.37 -0.03 -5.44
CA PHE A 29 -0.54 -0.05 -6.64
C PHE A 29 -0.33 1.35 -7.23
N ASP A 30 -1.37 2.18 -7.28
CA ASP A 30 -1.25 3.57 -7.75
C ASP A 30 -0.28 4.38 -6.87
N LEU A 31 -0.37 4.21 -5.53
CA LEU A 31 0.58 4.80 -4.59
C LEU A 31 2.00 4.26 -4.78
N SER A 32 2.16 2.95 -5.06
CA SER A 32 3.46 2.35 -5.36
C SER A 32 4.10 2.99 -6.60
N HIS A 33 3.31 3.15 -7.68
CA HIS A 33 3.79 3.80 -8.90
C HIS A 33 4.28 5.23 -8.61
N LYS A 34 3.52 6.01 -7.81
CA LYS A 34 3.95 7.35 -7.37
C LYS A 34 5.22 7.32 -6.54
N SER A 35 5.37 6.35 -5.63
CA SER A 35 6.56 6.25 -4.78
C SER A 35 7.84 5.99 -5.56
N ARG A 36 7.75 5.31 -6.72
CA ARG A 36 8.89 4.96 -7.59
C ARG A 36 9.12 5.92 -8.74
N SER A 37 8.18 6.81 -9.00
CA SER A 37 8.23 7.73 -10.14
C SER A 37 9.45 8.65 -10.08
N SER A 38 10.34 8.60 -11.08
CA SER A 38 11.56 9.42 -11.11
C SER A 38 11.29 10.90 -11.43
N ILE A 39 10.11 11.21 -11.94
CA ILE A 39 9.68 12.57 -12.31
C ILE A 39 9.07 13.35 -11.15
N LEU A 40 8.72 12.69 -10.05
CA LEU A 40 8.15 13.34 -8.86
C LEU A 40 9.24 13.71 -7.86
N ASP A 41 9.00 14.81 -7.15
CA ASP A 41 9.87 15.25 -6.06
C ASP A 41 10.03 14.17 -4.99
N LEU A 42 11.24 14.07 -4.44
CA LEU A 42 11.57 13.08 -3.41
C LEU A 42 10.60 13.11 -2.23
N ASP A 43 10.12 14.29 -1.85
CA ASP A 43 9.16 14.45 -0.76
C ASP A 43 7.79 13.84 -1.09
N ILE A 44 7.28 14.06 -2.31
CA ILE A 44 6.02 13.46 -2.78
C ILE A 44 6.14 11.92 -2.80
N ARG A 45 7.28 11.40 -3.27
CA ARG A 45 7.54 9.96 -3.29
C ARG A 45 7.55 9.35 -1.88
N LYS A 46 8.17 10.05 -0.92
CA LYS A 46 8.16 9.65 0.49
C LYS A 46 6.76 9.69 1.09
N GLN A 47 5.97 10.72 0.77
CA GLN A 47 4.57 10.80 1.18
C GLN A 47 3.76 9.62 0.63
N ALA A 48 3.98 9.23 -0.63
CA ALA A 48 3.30 8.08 -1.23
C ALA A 48 3.69 6.77 -0.53
N ALA A 49 4.99 6.55 -0.29
CA ALA A 49 5.47 5.39 0.46
C ALA A 49 4.92 5.32 1.90
N ALA A 50 4.86 6.46 2.60
CA ALA A 50 4.26 6.53 3.92
C ALA A 50 2.75 6.19 3.89
N MET A 51 2.05 6.63 2.83
CA MET A 51 0.64 6.30 2.63
C MET A 51 0.43 4.80 2.39
N ILE A 52 1.28 4.13 1.60
CA ILE A 52 1.24 2.67 1.41
C ILE A 52 1.32 1.94 2.76
N LEU A 53 2.24 2.35 3.64
CA LEU A 53 2.38 1.73 4.96
C LEU A 53 1.14 1.98 5.85
N LYS A 54 0.55 3.18 5.78
CA LYS A 54 -0.66 3.53 6.52
C LYS A 54 -1.85 2.67 6.07
N LEU A 55 -2.11 2.59 4.77
CA LEU A 55 -3.26 1.87 4.22
C LEU A 55 -3.05 0.35 4.27
N GLY A 56 -1.83 -0.12 4.02
CA GLY A 56 -1.48 -1.54 4.10
C GLY A 56 -1.69 -2.12 5.49
N LYS A 57 -1.49 -1.34 6.57
CA LYS A 57 -1.82 -1.78 7.94
C LYS A 57 -3.29 -2.13 8.13
N VAL A 58 -4.20 -1.42 7.47
CA VAL A 58 -5.64 -1.72 7.52
C VAL A 58 -5.93 -3.09 6.90
N LEU A 59 -5.15 -3.48 5.89
CA LEU A 59 -5.23 -4.79 5.24
C LEU A 59 -4.34 -5.86 5.92
N GLY A 60 -3.70 -5.56 7.04
CA GLY A 60 -2.76 -6.47 7.71
C GLY A 60 -1.43 -6.67 6.96
N LEU A 61 -1.11 -5.81 6.01
CA LEU A 61 0.11 -5.86 5.19
C LEU A 61 1.23 -4.99 5.79
N PHE A 62 2.47 -5.30 5.39
CA PHE A 62 3.69 -4.49 5.62
C PHE A 62 4.03 -4.21 7.09
N SER A 63 3.40 -4.91 8.02
CA SER A 63 3.78 -4.92 9.43
C SER A 63 4.81 -6.01 9.66
N LYS A 64 5.78 -5.78 10.56
CA LYS A 64 6.68 -6.86 11.00
C LYS A 64 5.83 -7.95 11.67
N PRO A 65 5.92 -9.23 11.24
CA PRO A 65 5.17 -10.30 11.86
C PRO A 65 5.55 -10.42 13.34
N THR A 66 4.58 -10.29 14.23
CA THR A 66 4.74 -10.68 15.64
C THR A 66 4.37 -12.15 15.74
N HIS A 67 5.39 -12.99 15.86
CA HIS A 67 5.39 -14.40 16.25
C HIS A 67 4.03 -15.08 16.40
N GLU A 68 3.60 -15.80 15.36
CA GLU A 68 2.96 -17.13 15.35
C GLU A 68 2.53 -17.42 13.88
N ASN A 69 3.15 -18.42 13.24
CA ASN A 69 3.13 -18.71 11.77
C ASN A 69 3.87 -17.73 10.84
N SER A 70 5.11 -17.36 11.19
CA SER A 70 5.89 -16.35 10.47
C SER A 70 6.35 -16.74 9.05
N GLU A 71 6.77 -17.98 8.77
CA GLU A 71 7.47 -18.27 7.50
C GLU A 71 6.62 -18.13 6.22
N VAL A 72 5.37 -18.62 6.22
CA VAL A 72 4.51 -18.56 5.02
C VAL A 72 4.03 -17.12 4.80
N THR A 73 3.65 -16.45 5.87
CA THR A 73 3.16 -15.07 5.86
C THR A 73 4.26 -14.09 5.46
N GLU A 74 5.50 -14.32 5.92
CA GLU A 74 6.69 -13.55 5.50
C GLU A 74 6.99 -13.74 4.02
N LYS A 75 6.98 -14.97 3.51
CA LYS A 75 7.20 -15.24 2.09
C LYS A 75 6.14 -14.59 1.20
N LEU A 76 4.86 -14.73 1.53
CA LEU A 76 3.78 -14.10 0.78
C LEU A 76 3.88 -12.56 0.82
N THR A 77 4.18 -12.00 1.99
CA THR A 77 4.35 -10.55 2.14
C THR A 77 5.56 -10.04 1.35
N ALA A 78 6.68 -10.77 1.39
CA ALA A 78 7.87 -10.45 0.60
C ALA A 78 7.59 -10.52 -0.90
N SER A 79 6.92 -11.58 -1.39
CA SER A 79 6.54 -11.71 -2.80
C SER A 79 5.56 -10.60 -3.25
N LEU A 80 4.62 -10.21 -2.39
CA LEU A 80 3.71 -9.08 -2.66
C LEU A 80 4.47 -7.76 -2.73
N ILE A 81 5.42 -7.52 -1.82
CA ILE A 81 6.29 -6.34 -1.86
C ILE A 81 7.12 -6.34 -3.14
N GLU A 82 7.73 -7.46 -3.51
CA GLU A 82 8.51 -7.60 -4.74
C GLU A 82 7.65 -7.32 -5.99
N LEU A 83 6.43 -7.86 -6.04
CA LEU A 83 5.46 -7.57 -7.11
C LEU A 83 5.05 -6.09 -7.15
N LEU A 84 4.89 -5.45 -5.99
CA LEU A 84 4.54 -4.04 -5.89
C LEU A 84 5.70 -3.12 -6.31
N LEU A 85 6.95 -3.55 -6.09
CA LEU A 85 8.16 -2.77 -6.34
C LEU A 85 8.77 -2.99 -7.74
N SER A 86 8.45 -4.11 -8.40
CA SER A 86 8.78 -4.36 -9.81
C SER A 86 8.00 -3.44 -10.77
#